data_AF-A0A6A0GRT3-F1
#
_entry.id   AF-A0A6A0GRT3-F1
#
_cell.length_a   1.000
_cell.length_b   1.000
_cell.length_c   1.000
_cell.angle_alpha   90.00
_cell.angle_beta   90.00
_cell.angle_gamma   90.00
#
_symmetry.space_group_name_H-M   'P 1'
#
loop_
_entity.id
_entity.type
_entity.pdbx_description
1 polymer ?
#
loop_
_entity_poly.entity_id
_entity_poly.type
_entity_poly.pdbx_seq_one_letter_code
_entity_poly.pdbx_strand_id
1 'polypeptide(L)'
;MTKIKTSWDQKPRADEAKIVIVSPAETAEATLRVASSPPRVLRRMMGVKEEPQFQGSSSAHKLPLKVSSGNIFDFPAEFDARLQWPDCPSLREIRDQGGCGSCWALGAVESMTNRHCIAHKTQFYYSSADSFTCCLSCGAGCDGRFVWEAFKFWRDEGIVSGGKFDSK
;
A
#
# COMPACT_ATOMS: atom_id res chain seq x y z
N MET A 1 -27.31 1.92 16.68
CA MET A 1 -27.30 1.17 15.40
C MET A 1 -27.97 2.03 14.34
N THR A 2 -27.20 2.77 13.55
CA THR A 2 -27.77 3.67 12.54
C THR A 2 -27.50 3.07 11.16
N LYS A 3 -28.58 2.68 10.47
CA LYS A 3 -28.52 2.07 9.13
C LYS A 3 -28.04 3.11 8.12
N ILE A 4 -27.03 2.75 7.32
CA ILE A 4 -26.65 3.48 6.12
C ILE A 4 -27.79 3.31 5.10
N LYS A 5 -28.54 4.38 4.82
CA LYS A 5 -29.43 4.42 3.65
C LYS A 5 -28.60 4.84 2.45
N THR A 6 -28.27 3.89 1.57
CA THR A 6 -27.86 4.23 0.21
C THR A 6 -29.13 4.27 -0.64
N SER A 7 -29.52 5.46 -1.09
CA SER A 7 -30.52 5.62 -2.14
C SER A 7 -29.83 5.33 -3.47
N TRP A 8 -30.09 4.15 -4.04
CA TRP A 8 -29.58 3.75 -5.35
C TRP A 8 -30.62 3.94 -6.46
N ASP A 9 -31.69 4.71 -6.24
CA ASP A 9 -32.81 4.80 -7.19
C ASP A 9 -32.60 5.80 -8.34
N GLN A 10 -31.44 6.47 -8.43
CA GLN A 10 -31.09 7.28 -9.59
C GLN A 10 -29.62 7.09 -9.94
N LYS A 11 -29.36 6.62 -11.17
CA LYS A 11 -28.00 6.52 -11.73
C LYS A 11 -27.47 7.94 -11.95
N PRO A 12 -26.51 8.45 -11.15
CA PRO A 12 -26.06 9.83 -11.29
C PRO A 12 -25.31 9.99 -12.60
N ARG A 13 -25.51 11.13 -13.28
CA ARG A 13 -24.60 11.53 -14.36
C ARG A 13 -23.22 11.80 -13.76
N ALA A 14 -22.17 11.51 -14.53
CA ALA A 14 -20.79 11.45 -14.03
C ALA A 14 -20.25 12.77 -13.45
N ASP A 15 -20.96 13.87 -13.69
CA ASP A 15 -20.69 15.24 -13.26
C ASP A 15 -21.35 15.64 -11.92
N GLU A 16 -22.25 14.82 -11.35
CA GLU A 16 -23.06 15.18 -10.17
C GLU A 16 -22.74 14.36 -8.89
N ALA A 17 -21.79 13.42 -8.95
CA ALA A 17 -21.42 12.60 -7.79
C ALA A 17 -20.61 13.41 -6.75
N LYS A 18 -21.31 14.17 -5.89
CA LYS A 18 -20.72 14.77 -4.68
C LYS A 18 -20.59 13.69 -3.62
N ILE A 19 -19.35 13.27 -3.32
CA ILE A 19 -19.07 12.46 -2.14
C ILE A 19 -19.32 13.35 -0.91
N VAL A 20 -20.46 13.17 -0.26
CA VAL A 20 -20.78 13.87 0.99
C VAL A 20 -20.15 13.11 2.14
N ILE A 21 -19.04 13.63 2.67
CA ILE A 21 -18.39 13.08 3.86
C ILE A 21 -19.10 13.68 5.07
N VAL A 22 -20.01 12.90 5.67
CA VAL A 22 -20.59 13.23 6.98
C VAL A 22 -19.68 12.59 8.03
N SER A 23 -18.69 13.34 8.51
CA SER A 23 -17.89 12.92 9.66
C SER A 23 -18.69 13.18 10.94
N PRO A 24 -18.94 12.18 11.81
CA PRO A 24 -19.55 12.41 13.12
C PRO A 24 -18.61 13.08 14.14
N ALA A 25 -17.34 13.33 13.81
CA ALA A 25 -16.36 13.88 14.74
C ALA A 25 -15.27 14.72 14.03
N GLU A 26 -14.76 15.72 14.73
CA GLU A 26 -13.67 16.64 14.33
C GLU A 26 -12.29 15.95 14.17
N THR A 27 -12.25 14.63 13.97
CA THR A 27 -11.00 13.83 13.95
C THR A 27 -10.26 13.87 12.61
N ALA A 28 -10.91 14.34 11.54
CA ALA A 28 -10.28 14.53 10.25
C ALA A 28 -11.02 15.60 9.41
N GLU A 29 -10.26 16.47 8.74
CA GLU A 29 -10.80 17.40 7.76
C GLU A 29 -10.78 16.79 6.36
N ALA A 30 -11.92 16.86 5.67
CA ALA A 30 -12.04 16.38 4.29
C ALA A 30 -11.88 17.54 3.31
N THR A 31 -10.87 17.45 2.45
CA THR A 31 -10.67 18.38 1.32
C THR A 31 -10.71 17.63 -0.01
N LEU A 32 -11.31 18.23 -1.03
CA LEU A 32 -11.45 17.60 -2.34
C LEU A 32 -10.10 17.55 -3.06
N ARG A 33 -9.55 16.35 -3.25
CA ARG A 33 -8.28 16.13 -3.98
C ARG A 33 -8.45 15.52 -5.37
N VAL A 34 -9.62 14.94 -5.67
CA VAL A 34 -9.80 14.07 -6.85
C VAL A 34 -11.06 14.45 -7.66
N ALA A 35 -11.32 15.76 -7.77
CA ALA A 35 -12.57 16.32 -8.32
C ALA A 35 -12.93 15.89 -9.75
N SER A 36 -11.95 15.60 -10.60
CA SER A 36 -12.12 15.37 -12.04
C SER A 36 -11.84 13.93 -12.49
N SER A 37 -11.55 13.01 -11.56
CA SER A 37 -11.21 11.63 -11.94
C SER A 37 -12.46 10.78 -12.16
N PRO A 38 -12.60 10.12 -13.32
CA PRO A 38 -13.69 9.18 -13.55
C PRO A 38 -13.68 8.05 -12.51
N PRO A 39 -14.85 7.52 -12.08
CA PRO A 39 -14.91 6.40 -11.14
C PRO A 39 -14.09 5.17 -11.55
N ARG A 40 -13.93 4.94 -12.87
CA ARG A 40 -13.09 3.86 -13.40
C ARG A 40 -11.61 4.03 -13.02
N VAL A 41 -11.11 5.27 -13.03
CA VAL A 41 -9.73 5.59 -12.60
C VAL A 41 -9.58 5.34 -11.11
N LEU A 42 -10.53 5.82 -10.29
CA LEU A 42 -10.51 5.62 -8.84
C LEU A 42 -10.50 4.13 -8.46
N ARG A 43 -11.32 3.31 -9.14
CA ARG A 43 -11.31 1.85 -8.96
C ARG A 43 -9.98 1.22 -9.34
N ARG A 44 -9.35 1.71 -10.40
CA ARG A 44 -8.05 1.21 -10.85
C ARG A 44 -6.92 1.55 -9.88
N MET A 45 -7.04 2.61 -9.08
CA MET A 45 -6.07 2.94 -8.03
C MET A 45 -6.14 1.95 -6.84
N MET A 46 -7.25 1.23 -6.66
CA MET A 46 -7.47 0.24 -5.61
C MET A 46 -7.10 -1.16 -6.08
N GLY A 47 -5.80 -1.42 -6.22
CA GLY A 47 -5.24 -2.65 -6.78
C GLY A 47 -4.98 -3.79 -5.79
N VAL A 48 -5.32 -3.68 -4.51
CA VAL A 48 -5.18 -4.81 -3.57
C VAL A 48 -6.42 -5.69 -3.65
N LYS A 49 -6.23 -6.99 -3.87
CA LYS A 49 -7.32 -7.98 -3.84
C LYS A 49 -7.48 -8.54 -2.43
N GLU A 50 -8.72 -8.80 -2.03
CA GLU A 50 -9.01 -9.51 -0.78
C GLU A 50 -8.59 -10.97 -0.89
N GLU A 51 -7.85 -11.46 0.11
CA GLU A 51 -7.41 -12.85 0.14
C GLU A 51 -8.59 -13.78 0.45
N PRO A 52 -8.87 -14.79 -0.39
CA PRO A 52 -10.03 -15.67 -0.22
C PRO A 52 -9.97 -16.60 1.00
N GLN A 53 -8.92 -16.53 1.84
CA GLN A 53 -8.65 -17.48 2.93
C GLN A 53 -8.69 -16.88 4.35
N PHE A 54 -9.24 -15.66 4.54
CA PHE A 54 -9.53 -15.16 5.90
C PHE A 54 -10.78 -15.83 6.54
N GLN A 55 -11.07 -17.07 6.16
CA GLN A 55 -11.98 -17.99 6.85
C GLN A 55 -11.15 -19.15 7.41
N GLY A 56 -10.32 -18.85 8.41
CA GLY A 56 -9.59 -19.87 9.17
C GLY A 56 -8.26 -20.33 8.55
N SER A 57 -7.18 -19.66 8.96
CA SER A 57 -5.83 -20.25 9.10
C SER A 57 -5.37 -21.18 7.97
N SER A 58 -5.04 -20.66 6.80
CA SER A 58 -4.14 -21.36 5.90
C SER A 58 -2.69 -21.11 6.35
N SER A 59 -1.98 -22.19 6.68
CA SER A 59 -0.59 -22.19 7.16
C SER A 59 0.45 -21.68 6.14
N ALA A 60 0.03 -21.21 4.96
CA ALA A 60 0.92 -20.88 3.84
C ALA A 60 1.66 -19.53 4.00
N HIS A 61 1.11 -18.58 4.76
CA HIS A 61 1.67 -17.22 4.90
C HIS A 61 1.87 -16.79 6.36
N LYS A 62 1.91 -17.74 7.31
CA LYS A 62 2.16 -17.40 8.71
C LYS A 62 3.62 -16.95 8.86
N LEU A 63 3.81 -15.66 9.11
CA LEU A 63 5.14 -15.14 9.42
C LEU A 63 5.71 -15.88 10.64
N PRO A 64 7.03 -16.16 10.66
CA PRO A 64 7.66 -16.71 11.85
C PRO A 64 7.34 -15.85 13.07
N LEU A 65 6.97 -16.48 14.18
CA LEU A 65 6.77 -15.77 15.44
C LEU A 65 8.11 -15.17 15.86
N LYS A 66 8.19 -13.83 15.86
CA LYS A 66 9.34 -13.11 16.40
C LYS A 66 9.06 -12.76 17.84
N VAL A 67 9.63 -13.54 18.76
CA VAL A 67 9.57 -13.26 20.20
C VAL A 67 10.55 -12.12 20.49
N SER A 68 10.01 -10.96 20.89
CA SER A 68 10.82 -9.87 21.42
C SER A 68 10.98 -10.08 22.92
N SER A 69 12.22 -10.06 23.42
CA SER A 69 12.53 -10.18 24.85
C SER A 69 12.37 -8.85 25.62
N GLY A 70 11.83 -7.82 24.96
CA GLY A 70 11.60 -6.50 25.57
C GLY A 70 10.38 -6.49 26.49
N ASN A 71 10.39 -5.57 27.45
CA ASN A 71 9.21 -5.31 28.26
C ASN A 71 8.10 -4.71 27.36
N ILE A 72 6.93 -5.34 27.34
CA ILE A 72 5.77 -4.88 26.54
C ILE A 72 5.26 -3.49 26.94
N PHE A 73 5.73 -2.97 28.08
CA PHE A 73 5.40 -1.63 28.57
C PHE A 73 6.41 -0.56 28.16
N ASP A 74 7.50 -0.91 27.48
CA ASP A 74 8.60 0.00 27.12
C ASP A 74 8.51 0.50 25.67
N PHE A 75 7.28 0.75 25.19
CA PHE A 75 7.05 1.37 23.89
C PHE A 75 6.77 2.86 24.07
N PRO A 76 7.31 3.73 23.20
CA PRO A 76 7.02 5.14 23.28
C PRO A 76 5.54 5.39 22.95
N ALA A 77 4.96 6.42 23.60
CA ALA A 77 3.58 6.82 23.33
C ALA A 77 3.36 7.25 21.87
N GLU A 78 4.40 7.78 21.23
CA GLU A 78 4.42 8.17 19.83
C GLU A 78 5.66 7.61 19.14
N PHE A 79 5.51 7.19 17.88
CA PHE A 79 6.61 6.66 17.09
C PHE A 79 6.51 7.14 15.64
N ASP A 80 7.61 7.72 15.14
CA ASP A 80 7.77 8.07 13.74
C ASP A 80 9.08 7.48 13.22
N ALA A 81 8.96 6.53 12.28
CA ALA A 81 10.10 5.88 11.66
C ALA A 81 11.07 6.88 11.00
N ARG A 82 10.56 8.00 10.48
CA ARG A 82 11.34 9.06 9.81
C ARG A 82 12.22 9.85 10.77
N LEU A 83 11.86 9.85 12.05
CA LEU A 83 12.64 10.46 13.13
C LEU A 83 13.58 9.44 13.76
N GLN A 84 13.15 8.18 13.87
CA GLN A 84 13.96 7.09 14.42
C GLN A 84 15.15 6.72 13.51
N TRP A 85 14.97 6.78 12.20
CA TRP A 85 16.00 6.46 11.20
C TRP A 85 16.16 7.63 10.20
N PRO A 86 16.73 8.76 10.65
CA PRO A 86 16.82 9.97 9.83
C PRO A 86 17.74 9.80 8.61
N ASP A 87 18.73 8.91 8.72
CA ASP A 87 19.70 8.60 7.65
C ASP A 87 19.12 7.74 6.52
N CYS A 88 17.83 7.36 6.62
CA CYS A 88 17.13 6.60 5.59
C CYS A 88 16.14 7.51 4.84
N PRO A 89 16.59 8.21 3.77
CA PRO A 89 15.76 9.16 3.04
C PRO A 89 14.52 8.52 2.41
N SER A 90 14.55 7.22 2.10
CA SER A 90 13.39 6.52 1.55
C SER A 90 12.18 6.49 2.47
N LEU A 91 12.35 6.64 3.79
CA LEU A 91 11.22 6.71 4.74
C LEU A 91 10.36 7.97 4.55
N ARG A 92 10.90 8.99 3.89
CA ARG A 92 10.20 10.25 3.58
C ARG A 92 9.70 10.28 2.13
N GLU A 93 10.05 9.28 1.34
CA GLU A 93 9.68 9.23 -0.07
C GLU A 93 8.23 8.78 -0.22
N ILE A 94 7.47 9.55 -1.00
CA ILE A 94 6.14 9.16 -1.47
C ILE A 94 6.26 8.83 -2.95
N ARG A 95 5.85 7.63 -3.34
CA ARG A 95 5.81 7.19 -4.74
C ARG A 95 4.41 7.31 -5.32
N ASP A 96 4.35 7.35 -6.65
CA ASP A 96 3.10 7.43 -7.40
C ASP A 96 2.91 6.15 -8.22
N GLN A 97 1.77 5.48 -8.03
CA GLN A 97 1.37 4.31 -8.82
C GLN A 97 0.75 4.69 -10.17
N GLY A 98 0.45 5.98 -10.39
CA GLY A 98 -0.26 6.48 -11.55
C GLY A 98 -1.66 5.87 -11.70
N GLY A 99 -2.13 5.75 -12.94
CA GLY A 99 -3.40 5.12 -13.28
C GLY A 99 -3.37 3.58 -13.25
N CYS A 100 -2.46 2.97 -12.50
CA CYS A 100 -2.24 1.53 -12.43
C CYS A 100 -2.61 1.00 -11.03
N GLY A 101 -3.27 -0.16 -10.96
CA GLY A 101 -3.57 -0.85 -9.70
C GLY A 101 -2.38 -1.61 -9.14
N SER A 102 -1.20 -0.98 -9.09
CA SER A 102 0.06 -1.57 -8.62
C SER A 102 0.36 -1.30 -7.14
N CYS A 103 -0.57 -0.72 -6.37
CA CYS A 103 -0.36 -0.42 -4.95
C CYS A 103 0.05 -1.63 -4.10
N TRP A 104 -0.39 -2.84 -4.48
CA TRP A 104 0.01 -4.10 -3.85
C TRP A 104 1.53 -4.34 -3.92
N ALA A 105 2.16 -3.94 -5.02
CA ALA A 105 3.60 -4.04 -5.25
C ALA A 105 4.34 -2.80 -4.74
N LEU A 106 3.80 -1.60 -4.97
CA LEU A 106 4.41 -0.34 -4.53
C LEU A 106 4.62 -0.32 -3.01
N GLY A 107 3.57 -0.59 -2.21
CA GLY A 107 3.68 -0.53 -0.75
C GLY A 107 4.62 -1.61 -0.17
N ALA A 108 4.69 -2.78 -0.83
CA ALA A 108 5.64 -3.82 -0.48
C ALA A 108 7.08 -3.36 -0.76
N VAL A 109 7.35 -2.85 -1.95
CA VAL A 109 8.67 -2.38 -2.39
C VAL A 109 9.17 -1.16 -1.60
N GLU A 110 8.29 -0.23 -1.22
CA GLU A 110 8.61 0.86 -0.29
C GLU A 110 9.06 0.31 1.06
N SER A 111 8.32 -0.67 1.60
CA SER A 111 8.68 -1.33 2.86
C SER A 111 10.02 -2.07 2.78
N MET A 112 10.31 -2.75 1.65
CA MET A 112 11.56 -3.45 1.40
C MET A 112 12.75 -2.48 1.34
N THR A 113 12.59 -1.38 0.59
CA THR A 113 13.56 -0.29 0.47
C THR A 113 13.89 0.30 1.84
N ASN A 114 12.87 0.61 2.64
CA ASN A 114 13.05 1.15 3.98
C ASN A 114 13.76 0.17 4.92
N ARG A 115 13.35 -1.11 4.91
CA ARG A 115 13.97 -2.15 5.74
C ARG A 115 15.43 -2.39 5.35
N HIS A 116 15.76 -2.34 4.06
CA HIS A 116 17.14 -2.47 3.60
C HIS A 116 18.01 -1.35 4.17
N CYS A 117 17.58 -0.09 4.08
CA CYS A 117 18.31 1.00 4.69
C CYS A 117 18.43 0.88 6.21
N ILE A 118 17.34 0.54 6.91
CA ILE A 118 17.36 0.40 8.37
C ILE A 118 18.36 -0.67 8.82
N ALA A 119 18.38 -1.81 8.13
CA ALA A 119 19.19 -2.97 8.48
C ALA A 119 20.66 -2.82 8.08
N HIS A 120 20.93 -2.26 6.90
CA HIS A 120 22.28 -2.22 6.32
C HIS A 120 22.95 -0.84 6.40
N LYS A 121 22.21 0.20 6.81
CA LYS A 121 22.68 1.60 6.82
C LYS A 121 23.11 2.11 5.44
N THR A 122 22.54 1.53 4.38
CA THR A 122 22.83 1.86 2.98
C THR A 122 21.53 2.05 2.22
N GLN A 123 21.45 3.08 1.38
CA GLN A 123 20.26 3.34 0.58
C GLN A 123 20.29 2.50 -0.70
N PHE A 124 19.27 1.65 -0.86
CA PHE A 124 18.99 0.91 -2.09
C PHE A 124 17.51 1.00 -2.38
N TYR A 125 17.16 1.30 -3.62
CA TYR A 125 15.78 1.44 -4.07
C TYR A 125 15.35 0.25 -4.90
N TYR A 126 14.44 -0.58 -4.37
CA TYR A 126 13.85 -1.66 -5.14
C TYR A 126 12.87 -1.11 -6.19
N SER A 127 12.88 -1.72 -7.36
CA SER A 127 12.02 -1.38 -8.50
C SER A 127 10.59 -1.89 -8.28
N SER A 128 9.65 -0.96 -8.16
CA SER A 128 8.23 -1.33 -8.13
C SER A 128 7.79 -1.90 -9.47
N ALA A 129 8.30 -1.35 -10.59
CA ALA A 129 8.03 -1.84 -11.93
C ALA A 129 8.40 -3.32 -12.06
N ASP A 130 9.63 -3.68 -11.69
CA ASP A 130 10.09 -5.07 -11.71
C ASP A 130 9.16 -5.99 -10.89
N SER A 131 8.77 -5.55 -9.69
CA SER A 131 7.87 -6.31 -8.82
C SER A 131 6.50 -6.61 -9.44
N PHE A 132 5.91 -5.71 -10.24
CA PHE A 132 4.58 -5.93 -10.83
C PHE A 132 4.58 -6.33 -12.32
N THR A 133 5.70 -6.18 -13.03
CA THR A 133 5.83 -6.60 -14.45
C THR A 133 6.55 -7.92 -14.62
N CYS A 134 7.53 -8.23 -13.77
CA CYS A 134 8.40 -9.41 -13.95
C CYS A 134 7.97 -10.60 -13.09
N CYS A 135 7.13 -10.39 -12.06
CA CYS A 135 6.52 -11.51 -11.34
C CYS A 135 5.44 -12.19 -12.19
N LEU A 136 5.87 -13.12 -13.05
CA LEU A 136 4.98 -13.86 -13.94
C LEU A 136 3.95 -14.70 -13.17
N SER A 137 4.33 -15.21 -11.99
CA SER A 137 3.47 -16.03 -11.13
C SER A 137 2.44 -15.21 -10.33
N CYS A 138 2.74 -13.93 -10.03
CA CYS A 138 1.80 -13.03 -9.36
C CYS A 138 0.62 -12.68 -10.27
N GLY A 139 0.94 -12.44 -11.56
CA GLY A 139 -0.02 -12.03 -12.58
C GLY A 139 -0.64 -10.65 -12.32
N ALA A 140 -1.54 -10.27 -13.22
CA ALA A 140 -2.44 -9.12 -13.13
C ALA A 140 -1.84 -7.71 -12.98
N GLY A 141 -0.54 -7.49 -12.77
CA GLY A 141 0.12 -6.17 -12.84
C GLY A 141 -0.73 -4.98 -12.32
N CYS A 142 -1.28 -4.19 -13.25
CA CYS A 142 -2.14 -3.03 -12.98
C CYS A 142 -3.64 -3.32 -12.70
N ASP A 143 -4.08 -4.56 -12.83
CA ASP A 143 -5.43 -5.05 -12.48
C ASP A 143 -5.49 -5.60 -11.05
N GLY A 144 -4.38 -5.48 -10.32
CA GLY A 144 -4.32 -5.68 -8.89
C GLY A 144 -4.07 -7.12 -8.42
N ARG A 145 -3.42 -7.25 -7.25
CA ARG A 145 -3.03 -8.54 -6.69
C ARG A 145 -2.90 -8.53 -5.15
N PHE A 146 -2.39 -9.62 -4.56
CA PHE A 146 -2.15 -9.79 -3.14
C PHE A 146 -0.78 -9.25 -2.76
N VAL A 147 -0.71 -8.53 -1.64
CA VAL A 147 0.55 -7.92 -1.16
C VAL A 147 1.61 -8.98 -0.84
N TRP A 148 1.21 -10.15 -0.31
CA TRP A 148 2.17 -11.19 0.10
C TRP A 148 2.96 -11.77 -1.08
N GLU A 149 2.42 -11.70 -2.30
CA GLU A 149 3.12 -12.19 -3.49
C GLU A 149 4.30 -11.32 -3.87
N ALA A 150 4.22 -10.00 -3.67
CA ALA A 150 5.37 -9.13 -3.85
C ALA A 150 6.50 -9.50 -2.88
N PHE A 151 6.17 -9.82 -1.63
CA PHE A 151 7.15 -10.32 -0.65
C PHE A 151 7.70 -11.71 -1.00
N LYS A 152 6.86 -12.60 -1.54
CA LYS A 152 7.28 -13.92 -2.02
C LYS A 152 8.24 -13.79 -3.20
N PHE A 153 7.92 -12.95 -4.18
CA PHE A 153 8.79 -12.67 -5.34
C PHE A 153 10.14 -12.10 -4.89
N TRP A 154 10.12 -11.12 -3.98
CA TRP A 154 11.35 -10.57 -3.41
C TRP A 154 12.23 -11.63 -2.72
N ARG A 155 11.62 -12.58 -1.99
CA ARG A 155 12.34 -13.66 -1.31
C ARG A 155 12.86 -14.73 -2.28
N ASP A 156 12.03 -15.14 -3.24
CA ASP A 156 12.29 -16.32 -4.07
C ASP A 156 13.13 -15.98 -5.32
N GLU A 157 12.91 -14.81 -5.91
CA GLU A 157 13.52 -14.39 -7.19
C GLU A 157 14.37 -13.11 -7.05
N GLY A 158 14.02 -12.24 -6.09
CA GLY A 158 14.65 -10.94 -5.92
C GLY A 158 13.95 -9.83 -6.71
N ILE A 159 14.36 -8.58 -6.46
CA ILE A 159 13.86 -7.40 -7.16
C ILE A 159 15.06 -6.50 -7.48
N VAL A 160 15.18 -6.04 -8.72
CA VAL A 160 16.28 -5.17 -9.14
C VAL A 160 16.13 -3.73 -8.63
N SER A 161 17.15 -2.90 -8.81
CA SER A 161 17.07 -1.48 -8.47
C SER A 161 16.09 -0.72 -9.38
N GLY A 162 15.33 0.22 -8.83
CA GLY A 162 14.46 1.11 -9.61
C GLY A 162 13.93 2.29 -8.81
N GLY A 163 14.06 3.48 -9.40
CA GLY A 163 13.63 4.75 -8.83
C GLY A 163 12.20 5.15 -9.23
N LYS A 164 11.96 6.46 -9.19
CA LYS A 164 10.69 7.04 -9.64
C LYS A 164 10.62 7.03 -11.18
N PHE A 165 9.43 7.21 -11.72
CA PHE A 165 9.29 7.46 -13.16
C PHE A 165 10.15 8.67 -13.57
N ASP A 166 10.85 8.55 -14.70
CA ASP A 166 11.80 9.54 -15.23
C ASP A 166 12.95 9.97 -14.28
N SER A 167 13.24 9.21 -13.21
CA SER A 167 14.48 9.42 -12.46
C SER A 167 15.67 8.83 -13.22
N LYS A 168 16.68 9.66 -13.48
CA LYS A 168 17.94 9.26 -14.14
C LYS A 168 18.91 8.58 -13.18
#